data_AF-A0AB35G1Z0-F1
#
_entry.id   AF-A0AB35G1Z0-F1
#
_cell.length_a   1.000
_cell.length_b   1.000
_cell.length_c   1.000
_cell.angle_alpha   90.00
_cell.angle_beta   90.00
_cell.angle_gamma   90.00
#
_symmetry.space_group_name_H-M   'P 1'
#
loop_
_entity.id
_entity.type
_entity.pdbx_description
1 polymer ?
#
loop_
_entity_poly.entity_id
_entity_poly.type
_entity_poly.pdbx_seq_one_letter_code
_entity_poly.pdbx_strand_id
1 'polypeptide(L)'
;MIFGKKKRDLRHEYDQALVFQVDKAKIDWDMAKNSEEALLDGQVNVRLIQSQTALNKAKFNYLYREARRRKTVGHMQTHVLKTDRNQF
;
A
#
# COMPACT_ATOMS: atom_id res chain seq x y z
N MET A 1 -40.50 16.76 -5.79
CA MET A 1 -39.69 16.23 -6.91
C MET A 1 -38.43 15.64 -6.31
N ILE A 2 -38.30 14.31 -6.30
CA ILE A 2 -37.13 13.59 -5.77
C ILE A 2 -36.44 12.95 -6.99
N PHE A 3 -35.15 12.64 -6.89
CA PHE A 3 -34.31 11.92 -7.86
C PHE A 3 -33.35 12.75 -8.72
N GLY A 4 -32.41 13.42 -8.05
CA GLY A 4 -31.05 13.58 -8.57
C GLY A 4 -30.11 12.64 -7.81
N LYS A 5 -29.72 11.49 -8.39
CA LYS A 5 -28.67 10.65 -7.79
C LYS A 5 -27.37 11.50 -7.73
N LYS A 6 -26.77 11.65 -6.54
CA LYS A 6 -25.44 12.27 -6.41
C LYS A 6 -24.48 11.54 -7.35
N LYS A 7 -23.90 12.27 -8.31
CA LYS A 7 -22.83 11.72 -9.16
C LYS A 7 -21.66 11.35 -8.26
N ARG A 8 -21.24 10.08 -8.30
CA ARG A 8 -20.05 9.62 -7.56
C ARG A 8 -18.81 10.26 -8.18
N ASP A 9 -17.96 10.83 -7.36
CA ASP A 9 -16.66 11.33 -7.80
C ASP A 9 -15.70 10.13 -7.91
N LEU A 10 -15.79 9.43 -9.04
CA LEU A 10 -14.99 8.24 -9.33
C LEU A 10 -13.49 8.51 -9.25
N ARG A 11 -13.06 9.74 -9.57
CA ARG A 11 -11.66 10.13 -9.48
C ARG A 11 -11.23 10.19 -8.01
N HIS A 12 -12.03 10.82 -7.17
CA HIS A 12 -11.76 10.89 -5.74
C HIS A 12 -11.81 9.50 -5.07
N GLU A 13 -12.78 8.66 -5.41
CA GLU A 13 -12.87 7.27 -4.91
C GLU A 13 -11.62 6.45 -5.32
N TYR A 14 -11.19 6.57 -6.58
CA TYR A 14 -9.97 5.91 -7.05
C TYR A 14 -8.71 6.43 -6.33
N ASP A 15 -8.58 7.74 -6.17
CA ASP A 15 -7.42 8.36 -5.53
C ASP A 15 -7.32 7.94 -4.05
N GLN A 16 -8.44 7.79 -3.34
CA GLN A 16 -8.47 7.22 -1.98
C GLN A 16 -8.05 5.75 -1.96
N ALA A 17 -8.60 4.93 -2.86
CA ALA A 17 -8.26 3.51 -2.95
C ALA A 17 -6.77 3.32 -3.30
N LEU A 18 -6.22 4.16 -4.17
CA LEU A 18 -4.82 4.15 -4.55
C LEU A 18 -3.92 4.45 -3.34
N VAL A 19 -4.25 5.49 -2.58
CA VAL A 19 -3.52 5.85 -1.33
C VAL A 19 -3.51 4.67 -0.36
N PHE A 20 -4.68 4.08 -0.10
CA PHE A 20 -4.80 2.90 0.76
C PHE A 20 -3.94 1.71 0.28
N GLN A 21 -3.94 1.45 -1.03
CA GLN A 21 -3.13 0.36 -1.59
C GLN A 21 -1.63 0.62 -1.50
N VAL A 22 -1.17 1.88 -1.63
CA VAL A 22 0.25 2.20 -1.42
C VAL A 22 0.67 1.92 0.01
N ASP A 23 -0.15 2.33 1.00
CA ASP A 23 0.13 2.09 2.42
C ASP A 23 0.20 0.59 2.71
N LYS A 24 -0.78 -0.18 2.22
CA LYS A 24 -0.76 -1.65 2.35
C LYS A 24 0.49 -2.27 1.70
N ALA A 25 0.82 -1.87 0.47
CA ALA A 25 1.99 -2.40 -0.22
C ALA A 25 3.30 -2.04 0.48
N LYS A 26 3.36 -0.89 1.17
CA LYS A 26 4.49 -0.53 2.02
C LYS A 26 4.61 -1.46 3.22
N ILE A 27 3.52 -1.70 3.94
CA ILE A 27 3.49 -2.63 5.08
C ILE A 27 3.90 -4.04 4.62
N ASP A 28 3.34 -4.53 3.50
CA ASP A 28 3.69 -5.84 2.93
C ASP A 28 5.18 -5.94 2.57
N TRP A 29 5.77 -4.87 2.04
CA TRP A 29 7.21 -4.83 1.74
C TRP A 29 8.06 -4.80 3.01
N ASP A 30 7.71 -3.97 4.00
CA ASP A 30 8.43 -3.87 5.26
C ASP A 30 8.39 -5.22 6.02
N MET A 31 7.23 -5.90 6.05
CA MET A 31 7.10 -7.25 6.63
C MET A 31 7.95 -8.29 5.90
N ALA A 32 7.96 -8.27 4.57
CA ALA A 32 8.76 -9.20 3.77
C ALA A 32 10.26 -8.99 4.01
N LYS A 33 10.70 -7.73 4.11
CA LYS A 33 12.09 -7.40 4.44
C LYS A 33 12.50 -7.91 5.82
N ASN A 34 11.67 -7.68 6.85
CA ASN A 34 11.93 -8.18 8.20
C ASN A 34 11.99 -9.72 8.23
N SER A 35 11.13 -10.37 7.45
CA SER A 35 11.11 -11.84 7.33
C SER A 35 12.36 -12.36 6.61
N GLU A 36 12.81 -11.67 5.56
CA GLU A 36 14.06 -11.99 4.87
C GLU A 36 15.25 -11.90 5.81
N GLU A 37 15.37 -10.82 6.57
CA GLU A 37 16.43 -10.63 7.57
C GLU A 37 16.42 -11.75 8.63
N ALA A 38 15.25 -12.11 9.16
CA ALA A 38 15.12 -13.17 10.17
C ALA A 38 15.44 -14.58 9.64
N LEU A 39 15.18 -14.84 8.35
CA LEU A 39 15.34 -16.18 7.76
C LEU A 39 16.74 -16.40 7.16
N LEU A 40 17.53 -15.34 6.96
CA LEU A 40 18.94 -15.46 6.58
C LEU A 40 19.79 -16.20 7.64
N ASP A 41 19.33 -16.23 8.89
CA ASP A 41 19.96 -16.99 9.99
C ASP A 41 19.55 -18.49 10.02
N GLY A 42 18.62 -18.92 9.16
CA GLY A 42 18.12 -20.30 9.10
C GLY A 42 18.48 -21.05 7.82
N GLN A 43 18.47 -22.39 7.86
CA GLN A 43 18.59 -23.26 6.65
C GLN A 43 17.31 -23.21 5.80
N VAL A 44 16.97 -22.03 5.26
CA VAL A 44 15.75 -21.81 4.48
C VAL A 44 16.11 -21.45 3.03
N ASN A 45 15.17 -21.61 2.09
CA ASN A 45 15.37 -21.26 0.69
C ASN A 45 15.45 -19.73 0.50
N VAL A 46 16.65 -19.19 0.71
CA VAL A 46 16.97 -17.75 0.64
C VAL A 46 16.52 -17.12 -0.68
N ARG A 47 16.66 -17.84 -1.80
CA ARG A 47 16.32 -17.32 -3.14
C ARG A 47 14.83 -17.05 -3.31
N LEU A 48 13.99 -17.93 -2.76
CA LEU A 48 12.53 -17.75 -2.80
C LEU A 48 12.13 -16.51 -1.99
N ILE A 49 12.70 -16.35 -0.79
CA ILE A 49 12.40 -15.24 0.12
C ILE A 49 12.83 -13.90 -0.51
N GLN A 50 14.06 -13.84 -1.04
CA GLN A 50 14.57 -12.68 -1.78
C GLN A 50 13.65 -12.31 -2.97
N SER A 51 13.16 -13.31 -3.70
CA SER A 51 12.25 -13.10 -4.83
C SER A 51 10.91 -12.50 -4.35
N GLN A 52 10.39 -12.97 -3.22
CA GLN A 52 9.14 -12.48 -2.63
C GLN A 52 9.30 -11.03 -2.13
N THR A 53 10.40 -10.70 -1.47
CA THR A 53 10.70 -9.32 -1.05
C THR A 53 10.84 -8.40 -2.26
N ALA A 54 11.57 -8.83 -3.30
CA ALA A 54 11.73 -8.06 -4.53
C ALA A 54 10.38 -7.78 -5.22
N LEU A 55 9.49 -8.77 -5.26
CA LEU A 55 8.13 -8.61 -5.79
C LEU A 55 7.32 -7.57 -5.00
N ASN A 56 7.34 -7.64 -3.66
CA ASN A 56 6.61 -6.69 -2.83
C ASN A 56 7.16 -5.27 -2.96
N LYS A 57 8.49 -5.12 -3.05
CA LYS A 57 9.15 -3.85 -3.37
C LYS A 57 8.71 -3.29 -4.72
N ALA A 58 8.63 -4.13 -5.75
CA ALA A 58 8.19 -3.72 -7.09
C ALA A 58 6.73 -3.23 -7.09
N LYS A 59 5.83 -3.93 -6.37
CA LYS A 59 4.43 -3.52 -6.20
C LYS A 59 4.33 -2.15 -5.52
N PHE A 60 5.02 -1.96 -4.41
CA PHE A 60 5.06 -0.67 -3.71
C PHE A 60 5.55 0.46 -4.62
N ASN A 61 6.67 0.26 -5.32
CA ASN A 61 7.23 1.26 -6.22
C ASN A 61 6.29 1.64 -7.36
N TYR A 62 5.58 0.66 -7.93
CA TYR A 62 4.61 0.92 -8.98
C TYR A 62 3.46 1.81 -8.48
N LEU A 63 2.84 1.42 -7.36
CA LEU A 63 1.72 2.16 -6.78
C LEU A 63 2.15 3.56 -6.31
N TYR A 64 3.32 3.67 -5.67
CA TYR A 64 3.86 4.95 -5.22
C TYR A 64 4.12 5.91 -6.39
N ARG A 65 4.66 5.40 -7.51
CA ARG A 65 4.86 6.22 -8.72
C ARG A 65 3.55 6.74 -9.28
N GLU A 66 2.50 5.91 -9.28
CA GLU A 66 1.17 6.33 -9.75
C GLU A 66 0.52 7.35 -8.81
N ALA A 67 0.59 7.13 -7.49
CA ALA A 67 0.12 8.10 -6.50
C ALA A 67 0.86 9.44 -6.62
N ARG A 68 2.17 9.41 -6.90
CA ARG A 68 2.98 10.61 -7.16
C ARG A 68 2.53 11.35 -8.41
N ARG A 69 2.28 10.64 -9.51
CA ARG A 69 1.75 11.25 -10.75
C ARG A 69 0.40 11.94 -10.52
N ARG A 70 -0.44 11.35 -9.67
CA ARG A 70 -1.77 11.89 -9.33
C ARG A 70 -1.76 12.95 -8.24
N LYS A 71 -0.59 13.24 -7.64
CA LYS A 71 -0.40 14.18 -6.53
C LYS A 71 -1.17 13.79 -5.26
N THR A 72 -1.44 12.52 -5.04
CA THR A 72 -2.18 12.00 -3.88
C THR A 72 -1.27 11.59 -2.72
N VAL A 73 0.05 11.69 -2.89
CA VAL A 73 1.07 11.23 -1.93
C VAL A 73 0.98 11.91 -0.57
N GLY A 74 0.57 13.19 -0.53
CA GLY A 74 0.39 13.92 0.73
C GLY A 74 -0.72 13.37 1.62
N HIS A 75 -1.68 12.63 1.06
CA HIS A 75 -2.78 12.03 1.82
C HIS A 75 -2.44 10.68 2.46
N MET A 76 -1.37 10.01 2.02
CA MET A 76 -0.92 8.72 2.59
C MET A 76 -0.64 8.81 4.09
N GLN A 77 0.07 9.85 4.53
CA GLN A 77 0.38 10.03 5.96
C GLN A 77 -0.88 10.21 6.82
N THR A 78 -1.96 10.75 6.26
CA THR A 78 -3.21 10.97 7.00
C THR A 78 -4.04 9.69 7.14
N HIS A 79 -3.91 8.73 6.21
CA HIS A 79 -4.78 7.55 6.22
C HIS A 79 -4.32 6.49 7.22
N VAL A 80 -3.01 6.23 7.33
CA VAL A 80 -2.42 5.34 8.36
C VAL A 80 -2.86 5.78 9.76
N LEU A 81 -2.78 7.08 10.06
CA LEU A 81 -3.18 7.66 11.36
C LEU A 81 -4.69 7.55 11.67
N LYS A 82 -5.54 7.36 10.64
CA LYS A 82 -6.99 7.16 10.80
C LYS A 82 -7.36 5.69 10.92
N THR A 83 -6.70 4.81 10.19
CA THR A 83 -6.96 3.36 10.23
C THR A 83 -6.57 2.75 11.59
N ASP A 84 -5.46 3.19 12.19
CA ASP A 84 -5.04 2.71 13.52
C ASP A 84 -5.96 3.19 14.65
N ARG A 85 -6.65 4.32 14.47
CA ARG A 85 -7.54 4.90 15.49
C ARG A 85 -8.93 4.25 15.57
N ASN A 86 -9.25 3.37 14.63
CA ASN A 86 -10.57 2.76 14.48
C ASN A 86 -10.58 1.24 14.76
N GLN A 87 -9.52 0.74 15.41
CA GLN A 87 -9.36 -0.67 15.81
C GLN A 87 -9.43 -0.91 17.34
N PHE A 88 -10.00 0.04 18.10
CA PHE A 88 -10.34 -0.12 19.52
C PHE A 88 -11.80 0.22 19.76
#